data_AF-A0A3S0ZPW1-F1
#
_entry.id   AF-A0A3S0ZPW1-F1
#
_cell.length_a   1.000
_cell.length_b   1.000
_cell.length_c   1.000
_cell.angle_alpha   90.00
_cell.angle_beta   90.00
_cell.angle_gamma   90.00
#
_symmetry.space_group_name_H-M   'P 1'
#
loop_
_entity.id
_entity.type
_entity.pdbx_description
1 polymer ?
#
loop_
_entity_poly.entity_id
_entity_poly.type
_entity_poly.pdbx_seq_one_letter_code
_entity_poly.pdbx_strand_id
1 'polypeptide(L)'
;MGALKVSLIMGVLKVSLIMGALKVSLIMGALKVSLIMGALKVSLIMGALKVSLIMGALKVSLIMGALKVSLIMGALKVSLIMGVLKVSLIMGVLKVSLIMGVLKVSLIMGVLKVSLRALLRLTSNR
;
A
#
# COMPACT_ATOMS: atom_id res chain seq x y z
N MET A 1 -7.35 -18.76 -11.76
CA MET A 1 -6.77 -17.43 -11.44
C MET A 1 -7.92 -16.44 -11.33
N GLY A 2 -8.24 -15.94 -10.13
CA GLY A 2 -9.42 -15.11 -9.90
C GLY A 2 -9.12 -13.61 -9.91
N ALA A 3 -10.06 -12.80 -10.40
CA ALA A 3 -10.02 -11.34 -10.29
C ALA A 3 -11.23 -10.86 -9.49
N LEU A 4 -11.01 -10.06 -8.45
CA LEU A 4 -12.06 -9.58 -7.56
C LEU A 4 -12.10 -8.06 -7.53
N LYS A 5 -13.29 -7.49 -7.77
CA LYS A 5 -13.52 -6.04 -7.81
C LYS A 5 -14.53 -5.65 -6.75
N VAL A 6 -14.18 -4.71 -5.88
CA VAL A 6 -15.05 -4.22 -4.80
C VAL A 6 -15.14 -2.71 -4.86
N SER A 7 -16.35 -2.19 -4.67
CA SER A 7 -16.62 -0.77 -4.51
C SER A 7 -17.61 -0.59 -3.36
N LEU A 8 -17.23 0.14 -2.31
CA LEU A 8 -18.13 0.47 -1.20
C LEU A 8 -18.01 1.95 -0.85
N ILE A 9 -19.10 2.52 -0.36
CA ILE A 9 -19.12 3.88 0.19
C ILE A 9 -18.54 3.83 1.61
N MET A 10 -19.06 2.94 2.44
CA MET A 10 -18.61 2.72 3.82
C MET A 10 -18.36 1.23 4.02
N GLY A 11 -17.29 0.87 4.74
CA GLY A 11 -17.19 -0.51 5.23
C GLY A 11 -15.79 -0.97 5.63
N VAL A 12 -15.74 -2.22 6.05
CA VAL A 12 -14.50 -2.93 6.38
C VAL A 12 -14.39 -4.15 5.50
N LEU A 13 -13.25 -4.31 4.83
CA LEU A 13 -12.97 -5.46 3.97
C LEU A 13 -11.77 -6.24 4.49
N LYS A 14 -11.92 -7.56 4.56
CA LYS A 14 -10.84 -8.51 4.84
C LYS A 14 -10.77 -9.50 3.69
N VAL A 15 -9.61 -9.62 3.04
CA VAL A 15 -9.41 -10.54 1.93
C VAL A 15 -8.13 -11.34 2.12
N SER A 16 -8.22 -12.65 1.86
CA SER A 16 -7.10 -13.58 1.80
C SER A 16 -7.19 -14.37 0.51
N LEU A 17 -6.15 -14.33 -0.33
CA LEU A 17 -6.10 -15.15 -1.55
C LEU A 17 -4.70 -15.78 -1.69
N ILE A 18 -4.66 -17.01 -2.20
CA ILE A 18 -3.41 -17.66 -2.60
C ILE A 18 -2.93 -17.07 -3.93
N MET A 19 -3.83 -16.96 -4.91
CA MET A 19 -3.49 -16.45 -6.24
C MET A 19 -4.61 -15.59 -6.80
N GLY A 20 -4.31 -14.36 -7.24
CA GLY A 20 -5.29 -13.54 -7.94
C GLY A 20 -4.96 -12.05 -8.04
N ALA A 21 -5.92 -11.32 -8.60
CA ALA A 21 -5.86 -9.87 -8.69
C ALA A 21 -7.05 -9.23 -7.96
N LEU A 22 -6.82 -8.11 -7.30
CA LEU A 22 -7.81 -7.46 -6.46
C LEU A 22 -7.84 -5.95 -6.73
N LYS A 23 -9.02 -5.42 -7.06
CA LYS A 23 -9.24 -3.98 -7.27
C LYS A 23 -10.28 -3.47 -6.26
N VAL A 24 -9.90 -2.54 -5.41
CA VAL A 24 -10.79 -1.95 -4.40
C VAL A 24 -10.91 -0.45 -4.57
N SER A 25 -12.14 0.04 -4.50
CA SER A 25 -12.45 1.46 -4.29
C SER A 25 -13.28 1.61 -3.01
N LEU A 26 -12.83 2.48 -2.11
CA LEU A 26 -13.53 2.79 -0.85
C LEU A 26 -13.55 4.29 -0.64
N ILE A 27 -14.72 4.84 -0.29
CA ILE A 27 -14.83 6.25 0.13
C ILE A 27 -14.38 6.36 1.58
N MET A 28 -15.02 5.63 2.49
CA MET A 28 -14.61 5.54 3.88
C MET A 28 -14.48 4.08 4.30
N GLY A 29 -13.37 3.72 4.94
CA GLY A 29 -13.27 2.37 5.47
C GLY A 29 -11.90 1.87 5.87
N ALA A 30 -11.85 0.58 6.15
CA ALA A 30 -10.63 -0.13 6.44
C ALA A 30 -10.50 -1.37 5.55
N LEU A 31 -9.30 -1.63 5.03
CA LEU A 31 -9.01 -2.78 4.20
C LEU A 31 -7.81 -3.55 4.75
N LYS A 32 -7.98 -4.85 4.98
CA LYS A 32 -6.91 -5.79 5.33
C LYS A 32 -6.79 -6.85 4.24
N VAL A 33 -5.63 -6.95 3.62
CA VAL A 33 -5.36 -7.90 2.53
C VAL A 33 -4.15 -8.75 2.84
N SER A 34 -4.26 -10.06 2.59
CA SER A 34 -3.16 -11.01 2.54
C SER A 34 -3.15 -11.71 1.18
N LEU A 35 -2.06 -11.62 0.43
CA LEU A 35 -1.89 -12.35 -0.84
C LEU A 35 -0.57 -13.12 -0.85
N ILE A 36 -0.60 -14.36 -1.34
CA ILE A 36 0.63 -15.12 -1.60
C ILE A 36 1.20 -14.70 -2.96
N MET A 37 0.41 -14.83 -4.03
CA MET A 37 0.77 -14.38 -5.38
C MET A 37 -0.32 -13.46 -5.94
N GLY A 38 0.02 -12.24 -6.31
CA GLY A 38 -0.99 -11.40 -6.95
C GLY A 38 -0.69 -9.94 -7.15
N ALA A 39 -1.71 -9.26 -7.68
CA ALA A 39 -1.69 -7.81 -7.88
C ALA A 39 -2.84 -7.16 -7.12
N LEU A 40 -2.56 -6.07 -6.42
CA LEU A 40 -3.55 -5.31 -5.67
C LEU A 40 -3.54 -3.84 -6.12
N LYS A 41 -4.72 -3.32 -6.49
CA LYS A 41 -4.94 -1.90 -6.79
C LYS A 41 -6.00 -1.35 -5.85
N VAL A 42 -5.63 -0.36 -5.03
CA VAL A 42 -6.53 0.27 -4.05
C VAL A 42 -6.64 1.77 -4.29
N SER A 43 -7.87 2.28 -4.26
CA SER A 43 -8.18 3.69 -4.12
C SER A 43 -8.99 3.89 -2.84
N LEU A 44 -8.52 4.74 -1.95
CA LEU A 44 -9.15 5.08 -0.68
C LEU A 44 -9.24 6.61 -0.53
N ILE A 45 -10.42 7.14 -0.25
CA ILE A 45 -10.56 8.56 0.07
C ILE A 45 -10.20 8.78 1.55
N MET A 46 -10.86 8.09 2.47
CA MET A 46 -10.63 8.19 3.90
C MET A 46 -10.52 6.79 4.50
N GLY A 47 -9.39 6.47 5.15
CA GLY A 47 -9.31 5.16 5.77
C GLY A 47 -7.92 4.59 6.07
N ALA A 48 -7.94 3.30 6.41
CA ALA A 48 -6.74 2.55 6.74
C ALA A 48 -6.57 1.32 5.84
N LEU A 49 -5.35 1.07 5.39
CA LEU A 49 -4.99 -0.09 4.58
C LEU A 49 -3.84 -0.87 5.22
N LYS A 50 -4.04 -2.17 5.45
CA LYS A 50 -2.99 -3.11 5.87
C LYS A 50 -2.84 -4.20 4.81
N VAL A 51 -1.64 -4.33 4.23
CA VAL A 51 -1.35 -5.33 3.20
C VAL A 51 -0.16 -6.19 3.60
N SER A 52 -0.30 -7.50 3.42
CA SER A 52 0.79 -8.47 3.41
C SER A 52 0.83 -9.15 2.05
N LEU A 53 1.98 -9.13 1.37
CA LEU A 53 2.16 -9.70 0.04
C LEU A 53 3.47 -10.51 0.00
N ILE A 54 3.41 -11.78 -0.40
CA ILE A 54 4.62 -12.59 -0.57
C ILE A 54 5.26 -12.29 -1.92
N MET A 55 4.51 -12.47 -3.02
CA MET A 55 4.95 -12.18 -4.38
C MET A 55 3.95 -11.31 -5.13
N GLY A 56 4.39 -10.15 -5.60
CA GLY A 56 3.67 -9.41 -6.62
C GLY A 56 3.68 -7.90 -6.50
N ALA A 57 2.59 -7.26 -6.92
CA ALA A 57 2.55 -5.82 -7.15
C ALA A 57 1.41 -5.13 -6.39
N LEU A 58 1.71 -3.98 -5.80
CA LEU A 58 0.74 -3.16 -5.09
C LEU A 58 0.76 -1.72 -5.61
N LYS A 59 -0.40 -1.22 -6.03
CA LYS A 59 -0.63 0.20 -6.36
C LYS A 59 -1.70 0.78 -5.43
N VAL A 60 -1.34 1.82 -4.68
CA VAL A 60 -2.26 2.50 -3.75
C VAL A 60 -2.33 3.99 -4.06
N SER A 61 -3.55 4.50 -4.08
CA SER A 61 -3.86 5.93 -4.02
C SER A 61 -4.69 6.18 -2.76
N LEU A 62 -4.24 7.08 -1.91
CA LEU A 62 -4.91 7.38 -0.64
C LEU A 62 -4.96 8.89 -0.41
N ILE A 63 -6.15 9.45 -0.19
CA ILE A 63 -6.30 10.89 0.06
C ILE A 63 -6.02 11.19 1.54
N MET A 64 -6.73 10.55 2.47
CA MET A 64 -6.56 10.76 3.90
C MET A 64 -6.49 9.44 4.68
N GLY A 65 -5.40 9.23 5.42
CA GLY A 65 -5.30 8.11 6.38
C GLY A 65 -3.99 7.35 6.39
N ALA A 66 -4.05 6.04 6.66
CA ALA A 66 -2.87 5.25 7.01
C ALA A 66 -2.67 4.01 6.14
N LEU A 67 -1.42 3.75 5.75
CA LEU A 67 -1.02 2.59 4.99
C LEU A 67 0.12 1.84 5.70
N LYS A 68 -0.10 0.55 5.98
CA LYS A 68 0.94 -0.39 6.43
C LYS A 68 1.11 -1.51 5.41
N VAL A 69 2.31 -1.67 4.87
CA VAL A 69 2.64 -2.73 3.90
C VAL A 69 3.81 -3.56 4.39
N SER A 70 3.69 -4.87 4.29
CA SER A 70 4.80 -5.82 4.31
C SER A 70 4.82 -6.56 2.98
N LEU A 71 5.97 -6.55 2.30
CA LEU A 71 6.13 -7.19 1.00
C LEU A 71 7.47 -7.94 0.94
N ILE A 72 7.45 -9.21 0.54
CA ILE A 72 8.65 -10.04 0.45
C ILE A 72 9.33 -9.83 -0.90
N MET A 73 8.65 -10.11 -2.01
CA MET A 73 9.18 -9.93 -3.37
C MET A 73 8.21 -9.14 -4.26
N GLY A 74 8.68 -8.02 -4.80
CA GLY A 74 7.97 -7.32 -5.88
C GLY A 74 7.96 -5.79 -5.80
N ALA A 75 6.85 -5.18 -6.21
CA ALA A 75 6.80 -3.75 -6.50
C ALA A 75 5.66 -3.03 -5.76
N LEU A 76 5.98 -1.88 -5.18
CA LEU A 76 5.03 -1.01 -4.49
C LEU A 76 5.07 0.40 -5.09
N LYS A 77 3.90 0.89 -5.54
CA LYS A 77 3.68 2.29 -5.91
C LYS A 77 2.60 2.90 -5.03
N VAL A 78 2.96 3.96 -4.30
CA VAL A 78 2.03 4.68 -3.42
C VAL A 78 1.98 6.15 -3.80
N SER A 79 0.76 6.69 -3.88
CA SER A 79 0.48 8.13 -3.82
C SER A 79 -0.39 8.40 -2.60
N LEU A 80 0.05 9.31 -1.73
CA LEU A 80 -0.65 9.67 -0.51
C LEU A 80 -0.67 11.19 -0.33
N ILE A 81 -1.86 11.76 -0.08
CA ILE A 81 -2.01 13.22 0.08
C ILE A 81 -1.76 13.59 1.55
N MET A 82 -2.58 13.07 2.48
CA MET A 82 -2.47 13.31 3.93
C MET A 82 -2.38 11.99 4.69
N GLY A 83 -1.31 11.79 5.48
CA GLY A 83 -1.29 10.76 6.52
C GLY A 83 0.00 9.96 6.68
N VAL A 84 -0.10 8.66 6.97
CA VAL A 84 1.05 7.87 7.45
C VAL A 84 1.29 6.65 6.58
N LEU A 85 2.53 6.48 6.13
CA LEU A 85 2.98 5.31 5.38
C LEU A 85 4.07 4.56 6.16
N LYS A 86 3.84 3.27 6.42
CA LYS A 86 4.83 2.34 6.96
C LYS A 86 5.03 1.18 5.98
N VAL A 87 6.25 0.99 5.49
CA VAL A 87 6.59 -0.07 4.55
C VAL A 87 7.76 -0.90 5.05
N SER A 88 7.63 -2.22 4.96
CA SER A 88 8.73 -3.17 5.03
C SER A 88 8.80 -3.92 3.70
N LEU A 89 9.93 -3.82 3.01
CA LEU A 89 10.19 -4.49 1.72
C LEU A 89 11.48 -5.30 1.81
N ILE A 90 11.43 -6.61 1.50
CA ILE A 90 12.64 -7.45 1.50
C ILE A 90 13.37 -7.31 0.15
N MET A 91 12.72 -7.67 -0.96
CA MET A 91 13.27 -7.58 -2.31
C MET A 91 12.33 -6.78 -3.23
N GLY A 92 12.83 -5.69 -3.81
CA GLY A 92 12.22 -5.11 -5.01
C GLY A 92 12.15 -3.58 -5.05
N VAL A 93 11.07 -3.03 -5.59
CA VAL A 93 11.01 -1.60 -5.94
C VAL A 93 9.91 -0.87 -5.18
N LEU A 94 10.27 0.22 -4.51
CA LEU A 94 9.36 1.13 -3.83
C LEU A 94 9.37 2.52 -4.50
N LYS A 95 8.21 2.96 -4.99
CA LYS A 95 7.96 4.32 -5.48
C LYS A 95 6.90 5.00 -4.63
N VAL A 96 7.25 6.09 -3.98
CA VAL A 96 6.35 6.85 -3.10
C VAL A 96 6.27 8.31 -3.54
N SER A 97 5.05 8.83 -3.64
CA SER A 97 4.76 10.26 -3.68
C SER A 97 3.89 10.59 -2.47
N LEU A 98 4.35 11.52 -1.64
CA LEU A 98 3.69 11.90 -0.39
C LEU A 98 3.66 13.42 -0.28
N ILE A 99 2.47 14.00 -0.08
CA ILE A 99 2.32 15.46 0.01
C ILE A 99 2.56 15.92 1.45
N MET A 100 1.77 15.42 2.40
CA MET A 100 1.85 15.71 3.83
C MET A 100 1.78 14.42 4.65
N GLY A 101 2.70 14.24 5.60
CA GLY A 101 2.60 13.06 6.45
C GLY A 101 3.89 12.57 7.10
N VAL A 102 3.90 11.27 7.37
CA VAL A 102 5.05 10.53 7.90
C VAL A 102 5.30 9.31 7.03
N LEU A 103 6.57 9.09 6.68
CA LEU A 103 7.00 7.91 5.93
C LEU A 103 8.08 7.16 6.71
N LYS A 104 7.79 5.90 7.04
CA LYS A 104 8.75 4.95 7.59
C LYS A 104 8.98 3.80 6.61
N VAL A 105 10.23 3.57 6.24
CA VAL A 105 10.62 2.53 5.28
C VAL A 105 11.73 1.67 5.87
N SER A 106 11.56 0.35 5.78
CA SER A 106 12.63 -0.64 5.91
C SER A 106 12.76 -1.32 4.56
N LEU A 107 13.93 -1.24 3.94
CA LEU A 107 14.22 -1.86 2.65
C LEU A 107 15.51 -2.67 2.76
N ILE A 108 15.45 -3.98 2.54
CA ILE A 108 16.64 -4.84 2.62
C ILE A 108 17.40 -4.82 1.30
N MET A 109 16.73 -5.11 0.18
CA MET A 109 17.33 -5.10 -1.16
C MET A 109 16.40 -4.49 -2.20
N GLY A 110 16.95 -3.59 -3.00
CA GLY A 110 16.31 -3.05 -4.19
C GLY A 110 16.30 -1.53 -4.23
N VAL A 111 15.26 -0.95 -4.83
CA VAL A 111 15.26 0.47 -5.23
C VAL A 111 14.18 1.25 -4.50
N LEU A 112 14.59 2.37 -3.89
CA LEU A 112 13.70 3.34 -3.26
C LEU A 112 13.70 4.66 -4.03
N LYS A 113 12.53 5.08 -4.53
CA LYS A 113 12.29 6.42 -5.08
C LYS A 113 11.19 7.13 -4.30
N VAL A 114 11.51 8.29 -3.72
CA VAL A 114 10.58 9.07 -2.89
C VAL A 114 10.49 10.50 -3.42
N SER A 115 9.28 11.04 -3.51
CA SER A 115 9.00 12.45 -3.78
C SER A 115 8.12 13.02 -2.66
N LEU A 116 8.54 14.13 -2.07
CA LEU A 116 7.95 14.75 -0.87
C LEU A 116 7.72 16.24 -1.12
N ARG A 117 6.58 16.79 -0.67
CA ARG A 117 6.26 18.22 -0.87
C ARG A 117 6.24 19.10 0.38
N ALA A 118 6.04 18.61 1.61
CA ALA A 118 6.04 19.46 2.82
C ALA A 118 6.30 18.71 4.15
N LEU A 119 6.62 19.45 5.24
CA LEU A 119 7.32 19.02 6.48
C LEU A 119 7.03 17.56 6.90
N LEU A 120 8.07 16.74 6.82
CA LEU A 120 8.00 15.28 6.79
C LEU A 120 9.08 14.66 7.67
N ARG A 121 8.69 13.73 8.54
CA ARG A 121 9.64 12.83 9.20
C ARG A 121 9.82 11.59 8.33
N LEU A 122 10.95 11.53 7.64
CA LEU A 122 11.42 10.31 6.99
C LEU A 122 12.30 9.53 7.95
N THR A 123 11.98 8.26 8.15
CA THR A 123 12.91 7.30 8.76
C THR A 123 13.08 6.15 7.79
N SER A 124 14.26 6.03 7.19
CA SER A 124 14.63 4.92 6.32
C SER A 124 15.78 4.17 6.97
N ASN A 125 15.65 2.85 7.14
CA ASN A 125 16.78 1.99 7.42
C ASN A 125 17.03 1.15 6.15
N ARG A 126 18.27 1.14 5.68
CA ARG A 126 18.74 0.34 4.55
C ARG A 126 19.60 -0.78 5.09
#